data_AF-A0A8S9UMK0-F1
#
_entry.id   AF-A0A8S9UMK0-F1
#
_cell.length_a   1.000
_cell.length_b   1.000
_cell.length_c   1.000
_cell.angle_alpha   90.00
_cell.angle_beta   90.00
_cell.angle_gamma   90.00
#
_symmetry.space_group_name_H-M   'P 1'
#
loop_
_entity.id
_entity.type
_entity.pdbx_description
1 polymer ?
#
loop_
_entity_poly.entity_id
_entity_poly.type
_entity_poly.pdbx_seq_one_letter_code
_entity_poly.pdbx_strand_id
1 'polypeptide(L)'
;MCQNQSGTSVRYSLCGLYSVNNALQHRDMLSVETMAPIVRRLNEKSGESEGLKPHGNDKYGAYSTAALHEALRAKGYQLRYLNNMATFNCSKKKWFKKVARSKYKHLMIIGRAMGQKKGTWHSIAQALVRDKHYYIDSDEFVYKASTEEGLRHFFAEVDGVYAIEPSNQSK
;
A
#
# COMPACT_ATOMS: atom_id res chain seq x y z
N MET A 1 8.55 13.16 -5.06
CA MET A 1 7.36 13.60 -5.85
C MET A 1 6.20 12.73 -5.39
N CYS A 2 4.99 13.28 -5.20
CA CYS A 2 3.87 12.55 -4.59
C CYS A 2 2.68 12.49 -5.55
N GLN A 3 1.98 11.35 -5.55
CA GLN A 3 0.79 11.07 -6.34
C GLN A 3 -0.43 10.95 -5.43
N ASN A 4 -1.55 11.49 -5.89
CA ASN A 4 -2.83 11.36 -5.21
C ASN A 4 -3.96 11.14 -6.23
N GLN A 5 -5.13 10.76 -5.72
CA GLN A 5 -6.34 10.57 -6.51
C GLN A 5 -7.31 11.77 -6.41
N SER A 6 -6.92 12.87 -5.75
CA SER A 6 -7.68 14.11 -5.75
C SER A 6 -7.76 14.66 -7.18
N GLY A 7 -8.95 14.67 -7.77
CA GLY A 7 -9.19 14.97 -9.18
C GLY A 7 -9.49 13.77 -10.08
N THR A 8 -9.43 12.54 -9.55
CA THR A 8 -9.98 11.36 -10.24
C THR A 8 -11.46 11.17 -9.90
N SER A 9 -12.23 10.57 -10.82
CA SER A 9 -13.64 10.23 -10.56
C SER A 9 -13.75 9.28 -9.36
N VAL A 10 -14.87 9.35 -8.61
CA VAL A 10 -15.20 8.47 -7.47
C VAL A 10 -15.13 6.97 -7.81
N ARG A 11 -15.14 6.62 -9.10
CA ARG A 11 -14.97 5.24 -9.57
C ARG A 11 -13.55 4.69 -9.37
N TYR A 12 -12.54 5.54 -9.23
CA TYR A 12 -11.15 5.12 -9.07
C TYR A 12 -10.83 4.82 -7.60
N SER A 13 -10.12 3.72 -7.37
CA SER A 13 -9.62 3.30 -6.06
C SER A 13 -8.13 2.97 -6.21
N LEU A 14 -7.29 4.00 -6.32
CA LEU A 14 -5.87 3.85 -6.65
C LEU A 14 -4.94 3.97 -5.43
N CYS A 15 -5.51 4.05 -4.22
CA CYS A 15 -4.76 4.31 -2.99
C CYS A 15 -3.58 3.35 -2.77
N GLY A 16 -3.74 2.04 -3.05
CA GLY A 16 -2.65 1.07 -2.93
C GLY A 16 -1.51 1.30 -3.94
N LEU A 17 -1.85 1.58 -5.20
CA LEU A 17 -0.89 1.86 -6.26
C LEU A 17 -0.10 3.14 -5.95
N TYR A 18 -0.80 4.22 -5.61
CA TYR A 18 -0.16 5.48 -5.28
C TYR A 18 0.64 5.40 -3.98
N SER A 19 0.22 4.60 -3.00
CA SER A 19 1.01 4.36 -1.79
C SER A 19 2.35 3.70 -2.10
N VAL A 20 2.38 2.74 -3.04
CA VAL A 20 3.64 2.16 -3.51
C VAL A 20 4.55 3.20 -4.15
N ASN A 21 4.02 3.98 -5.09
CA ASN A 21 4.80 5.00 -5.80
C ASN A 21 5.31 6.09 -4.85
N ASN A 22 4.46 6.52 -3.91
CA ASN A 22 4.79 7.51 -2.89
C ASN A 22 5.86 6.99 -1.92
N ALA A 23 5.74 5.74 -1.47
CA ALA A 23 6.74 5.13 -0.60
C ALA A 23 8.12 5.14 -1.27
N LEU A 24 8.19 4.76 -2.55
CA LEU A 24 9.42 4.75 -3.35
C LEU A 24 9.88 6.13 -3.84
N GLN A 25 9.08 7.18 -3.65
CA GLN A 25 9.30 8.53 -4.20
C GLN A 25 9.53 8.54 -5.72
N HIS A 26 8.99 7.55 -6.44
CA HIS A 26 9.13 7.39 -7.88
C HIS A 26 7.76 7.51 -8.54
N ARG A 27 7.58 8.57 -9.31
CA ARG A 27 6.34 8.79 -10.05
C ARG A 27 6.16 7.69 -11.09
N ASP A 28 4.94 7.14 -11.15
CA ASP A 28 4.53 6.15 -12.15
C ASP A 28 5.40 4.88 -12.16
N MET A 29 6.02 4.53 -11.01
CA MET A 29 6.70 3.23 -10.83
C MET A 29 5.74 2.08 -11.16
N LEU A 30 4.53 2.18 -10.62
CA LEU A 30 3.34 1.46 -11.08
C LEU A 30 2.36 2.45 -11.71
N SER A 31 1.67 2.01 -12.74
CA SER A 31 0.57 2.75 -13.39
C SER A 31 -0.61 1.81 -13.69
N VAL A 32 -1.80 2.35 -13.92
CA VAL A 32 -2.97 1.57 -14.33
C VAL A 32 -2.66 0.72 -15.57
N GLU A 33 -1.93 1.28 -16.53
CA GLU A 33 -1.47 0.56 -17.73
C GLU A 33 -0.60 -0.66 -17.39
N THR A 34 0.34 -0.52 -16.46
CA THR A 34 1.18 -1.65 -16.02
C THR A 34 0.41 -2.67 -15.18
N MET A 35 -0.61 -2.24 -14.43
CA MET A 35 -1.42 -3.09 -13.58
C MET A 35 -2.46 -3.89 -14.38
N ALA A 36 -3.04 -3.31 -15.42
CA ALA A 36 -4.13 -3.90 -16.19
C ALA A 36 -3.86 -5.34 -16.67
N PRO A 37 -2.75 -5.65 -17.37
CA PRO A 37 -2.49 -7.02 -17.83
C PRO A 37 -2.24 -8.00 -16.66
N ILE A 38 -1.66 -7.53 -15.56
CA ILE A 38 -1.43 -8.36 -14.36
C ILE A 38 -2.76 -8.74 -13.72
N VAL A 39 -3.64 -7.75 -13.53
CA VAL A 39 -4.94 -7.94 -12.89
C VAL A 39 -5.85 -8.83 -13.74
N ARG A 40 -5.88 -8.67 -15.07
CA ARG A 40 -6.62 -9.57 -15.95
C ARG A 40 -6.18 -11.02 -15.78
N ARG A 41 -4.87 -11.28 -15.91
CA ARG A 41 -4.29 -12.62 -15.74
C ARG A 41 -4.60 -13.21 -14.36
N LEU A 42 -4.48 -12.42 -13.30
CA LEU A 42 -4.77 -12.88 -11.93
C LEU A 42 -6.26 -13.17 -11.73
N ASN A 43 -7.14 -12.36 -12.29
CA ASN A 43 -8.59 -12.56 -12.23
C ASN A 43 -9.02 -13.79 -13.04
N GLU A 44 -8.44 -14.02 -14.23
CA GLU A 44 -8.67 -15.22 -15.05
C GLU A 44 -8.32 -16.49 -14.26
N LYS A 45 -7.11 -16.56 -13.70
CA LYS A 45 -6.68 -17.67 -12.83
C LYS A 45 -7.57 -17.86 -11.60
N SER A 46 -8.12 -16.78 -11.06
CA SER A 46 -9.02 -16.84 -9.91
C SER A 46 -10.42 -17.30 -10.30
N GLY A 47 -10.89 -16.96 -11.50
CA GLY A 47 -12.18 -17.40 -12.03
C GLY A 47 -12.25 -18.90 -12.30
N GLU A 48 -11.10 -19.56 -12.49
CA GLU A 48 -10.98 -21.02 -12.59
C GLU A 48 -11.14 -21.74 -11.24
N SER A 49 -11.10 -21.00 -10.11
CA SER A 49 -11.24 -21.54 -8.76
C SER A 49 -12.42 -20.87 -8.05
N GLU A 50 -13.53 -21.59 -7.88
CA GLU A 50 -14.74 -21.05 -7.24
C GLU A 50 -14.41 -20.42 -5.86
N GLY A 51 -14.83 -19.17 -5.67
CA GLY A 51 -14.79 -18.48 -4.36
C GLY A 51 -13.60 -17.54 -4.13
N LEU A 52 -12.65 -17.40 -5.07
CA LEU A 52 -11.59 -16.39 -4.93
C LEU A 52 -12.10 -14.97 -5.21
N LYS A 53 -11.69 -14.02 -4.35
CA LYS A 53 -11.99 -12.60 -4.53
C LYS A 53 -11.18 -12.04 -5.72
N PRO A 54 -11.76 -11.15 -6.53
CA PRO A 54 -11.03 -10.49 -7.61
C PRO A 54 -9.83 -9.69 -7.06
N HIS A 55 -8.76 -9.65 -7.85
CA HIS A 55 -7.50 -8.96 -7.55
C HIS A 55 -7.53 -7.45 -7.85
N GLY A 56 -8.69 -6.93 -8.22
CA GLY A 56 -8.94 -5.54 -8.58
C GLY A 56 -9.63 -5.40 -9.93
N ASN A 57 -9.85 -4.16 -10.32
CA ASN A 57 -10.35 -3.78 -11.63
C ASN A 57 -9.19 -3.25 -12.48
N ASP A 58 -9.08 -3.72 -13.72
CA ASP A 58 -7.97 -3.40 -14.62
C ASP A 58 -7.94 -1.91 -15.05
N LYS A 59 -9.04 -1.18 -14.92
CA LYS A 59 -9.15 0.25 -15.23
C LYS A 59 -9.25 1.14 -13.99
N TYR A 60 -9.99 0.68 -12.98
CA TYR A 60 -10.44 1.51 -11.87
C TYR A 60 -9.69 1.27 -10.55
N GLY A 61 -8.82 0.26 -10.46
CA GLY A 61 -8.02 0.03 -9.25
C GLY A 61 -8.63 -0.99 -8.29
N ALA A 62 -8.63 -0.69 -7.00
CA ALA A 62 -8.89 -1.63 -5.90
C ALA A 62 -7.97 -2.86 -5.94
N TYR A 63 -6.70 -2.63 -6.29
CA TYR A 63 -5.73 -3.69 -6.49
C TYR A 63 -5.41 -4.41 -5.18
N SER A 64 -5.44 -5.74 -5.23
CA SER A 64 -5.02 -6.55 -4.10
C SER A 64 -3.50 -6.42 -3.86
N THR A 65 -3.05 -6.74 -2.65
CA THR A 65 -1.62 -6.77 -2.33
C THR A 65 -0.84 -7.77 -3.19
N ALA A 66 -1.47 -8.87 -3.59
CA ALA A 66 -0.89 -9.83 -4.54
C ALA A 66 -0.62 -9.20 -5.92
N ALA A 67 -1.60 -8.46 -6.49
CA ALA A 67 -1.41 -7.77 -7.76
C ALA A 67 -0.32 -6.70 -7.67
N LEU A 68 -0.30 -5.91 -6.59
CA LEU A 68 0.75 -4.91 -6.34
C LEU A 68 2.13 -5.56 -6.19
N HIS A 69 2.22 -6.69 -5.49
CA HIS A 69 3.47 -7.43 -5.31
C HIS A 69 4.00 -7.95 -6.65
N GLU A 70 3.13 -8.53 -7.49
CA GLU A 70 3.53 -9.04 -8.80
C GLU A 70 4.02 -7.92 -9.74
N ALA A 71 3.35 -6.77 -9.72
CA ALA A 71 3.78 -5.60 -10.47
C ALA A 71 5.14 -5.06 -9.99
N LEU A 72 5.36 -5.02 -8.66
CA LEU A 72 6.64 -4.62 -8.08
C LEU A 72 7.77 -5.59 -8.43
N ARG A 73 7.50 -6.90 -8.46
CA ARG A 73 8.48 -7.91 -8.88
C ARG A 73 9.01 -7.68 -10.28
N ALA A 74 8.13 -7.30 -11.22
CA ALA A 74 8.53 -6.94 -12.58
C ALA A 74 9.42 -5.68 -12.63
N LYS A 75 9.42 -4.86 -11.57
CA LYS A 75 10.27 -3.67 -11.42
C LYS A 75 11.51 -3.91 -10.54
N GLY A 76 11.78 -5.15 -10.12
CA GLY A 76 12.91 -5.48 -9.27
C GLY A 76 12.70 -5.17 -7.79
N TYR A 77 11.45 -5.06 -7.33
CA TYR A 77 11.06 -4.83 -5.93
C TYR A 77 10.13 -5.94 -5.43
N GLN A 78 9.87 -6.00 -4.13
CA GLN A 78 8.92 -6.92 -3.51
C GLN A 78 8.18 -6.26 -2.35
N LEU A 79 6.94 -6.70 -2.11
CA LEU A 79 6.20 -6.36 -0.88
C LEU A 79 6.45 -7.44 0.17
N ARG A 80 7.20 -7.10 1.21
CA ARG A 80 7.43 -7.98 2.36
C ARG A 80 6.41 -7.71 3.45
N TYR A 81 5.54 -8.68 3.71
CA TYR A 81 4.55 -8.56 4.79
C TYR A 81 5.22 -8.62 6.16
N LEU A 82 5.12 -7.54 6.93
CA LEU A 82 5.86 -7.41 8.17
C LEU A 82 5.12 -8.01 9.37
N ASN A 83 3.80 -8.17 9.31
CA ASN A 83 3.00 -8.54 10.49
C ASN A 83 3.38 -9.91 11.09
N ASN A 84 3.87 -10.84 10.27
CA ASN A 84 4.31 -12.16 10.72
C ASN A 84 5.75 -12.16 11.27
N MET A 85 6.47 -11.04 11.15
CA MET A 85 7.83 -10.94 11.68
C MET A 85 7.81 -10.70 13.19
N ALA A 86 8.79 -11.26 13.91
CA ALA A 86 8.91 -11.11 15.36
C ALA A 86 8.86 -9.65 15.85
N THR A 87 9.33 -8.70 15.03
CA THR A 87 9.28 -7.26 15.32
C THR A 87 7.86 -6.69 15.37
N PHE A 88 6.91 -7.25 14.62
CA PHE A 88 5.51 -6.85 14.52
C PHE A 88 4.53 -7.89 15.06
N ASN A 89 5.01 -9.06 15.51
CA ASN A 89 4.22 -10.07 16.20
C ASN A 89 3.82 -9.57 17.60
N CYS A 90 2.80 -8.71 17.64
CA CYS A 90 2.24 -8.12 18.85
C CYS A 90 0.76 -7.81 18.67
N SER A 91 0.07 -7.47 19.76
CA SER A 91 -1.35 -7.08 19.68
C SER A 91 -1.56 -5.84 18.82
N LYS A 92 -2.68 -5.80 18.07
CA LYS A 92 -3.04 -4.68 17.18
C LYS A 92 -2.97 -3.31 17.84
N LYS A 93 -3.27 -3.21 19.14
CA LYS A 93 -3.15 -1.95 19.92
C LYS A 93 -1.72 -1.37 19.91
N LYS A 94 -0.69 -2.21 19.79
CA LYS A 94 0.72 -1.80 19.78
C LYS A 94 1.25 -1.48 18.37
N TRP A 95 0.45 -1.70 17.33
CA TRP A 95 0.93 -1.56 15.96
C TRP A 95 1.25 -0.12 15.58
N PHE A 96 0.45 0.86 16.00
CA PHE A 96 0.74 2.27 15.72
C PHE A 96 2.15 2.67 16.17
N LYS A 97 2.49 2.29 17.42
CA LYS A 97 3.82 2.49 17.99
C LYS A 97 4.93 1.76 17.24
N LYS A 98 4.65 0.55 16.74
CA LYS A 98 5.63 -0.27 16.01
C LYS A 98 5.91 0.29 14.61
N VAL A 99 4.86 0.68 13.89
CA VAL A 99 4.98 1.30 12.56
C VAL A 99 5.73 2.63 12.68
N ALA A 100 5.37 3.47 13.64
CA ALA A 100 6.06 4.74 13.89
C ALA A 100 7.54 4.60 14.23
N ARG A 101 7.95 3.47 14.83
CA ARG A 101 9.35 3.16 15.19
C ARG A 101 10.04 2.26 14.18
N SER A 102 9.38 1.95 13.06
CA SER A 102 9.94 1.10 12.02
C SER A 102 11.23 1.72 11.47
N LYS A 103 12.23 0.86 11.20
CA LYS A 103 13.48 1.26 10.53
C LYS A 103 13.45 1.03 9.01
N TYR A 104 12.38 0.43 8.49
CA TYR A 104 12.21 0.24 7.05
C TYR A 104 12.01 1.60 6.37
N LYS A 105 12.71 1.83 5.26
CA LYS A 105 12.73 3.13 4.56
C LYS A 105 11.44 3.42 3.78
N HIS A 106 10.81 2.38 3.25
CA HIS A 106 9.64 2.48 2.39
C HIS A 106 8.57 1.53 2.92
N LEU A 107 7.47 2.08 3.43
CA LEU A 107 6.34 1.28 3.90
C LEU A 107 5.10 1.60 3.09
N MET A 108 4.35 0.56 2.77
CA MET A 108 2.93 0.65 2.46
C MET A 108 2.16 0.15 3.68
N ILE A 109 1.27 0.99 4.20
CA ILE A 109 0.47 0.69 5.39
C ILE A 109 -0.97 0.57 4.93
N ILE A 110 -1.65 -0.48 5.40
CA ILE A 110 -3.04 -0.78 5.09
C ILE A 110 -3.81 -0.82 6.40
N GLY A 111 -4.96 -0.17 6.43
CA GLY A 111 -5.83 -0.14 7.59
C GLY A 111 -7.22 0.34 7.26
N ARG A 112 -8.09 0.35 8.25
CA ARG A 112 -9.40 0.96 8.15
C ARG A 112 -9.29 2.43 8.51
N ALA A 113 -9.62 3.31 7.57
CA ALA A 113 -9.58 4.74 7.82
C ALA A 113 -10.66 5.18 8.82
N MET A 114 -10.47 6.36 9.41
CA MET A 114 -11.49 6.97 10.28
C MET A 114 -12.81 7.15 9.51
N GLY A 115 -13.94 6.76 10.12
CA GLY A 115 -15.26 6.85 9.49
C GLY A 115 -15.58 5.75 8.46
N GLN A 116 -14.61 4.92 8.04
CA GLN A 116 -14.86 3.81 7.12
C GLN A 116 -15.52 2.60 7.81
N LYS A 117 -16.41 1.94 7.07
CA LYS A 117 -17.06 0.69 7.48
C LYS A 117 -16.05 -0.46 7.56
N LYS A 118 -16.32 -1.43 8.44
CA LYS A 118 -15.51 -2.65 8.54
C LYS A 118 -15.48 -3.38 7.19
N GLY A 119 -14.30 -3.84 6.78
CA GLY A 119 -14.10 -4.50 5.48
C GLY A 119 -13.78 -3.53 4.32
N THR A 120 -13.71 -2.23 4.58
CA THR A 120 -13.08 -1.25 3.66
C THR A 120 -11.64 -1.03 4.09
N TRP A 121 -10.71 -1.13 3.15
CA TRP A 121 -9.29 -0.89 3.39
C TRP A 121 -8.85 0.38 2.68
N HIS A 122 -8.01 1.13 3.37
CA HIS A 122 -7.31 2.28 2.85
C HIS A 122 -5.80 2.04 2.95
N SER A 123 -5.04 2.66 2.05
CA SER A 123 -3.58 2.55 2.04
C SER A 123 -2.92 3.92 2.02
N ILE A 124 -1.87 4.05 2.83
CA ILE A 124 -0.98 5.21 2.85
C ILE A 124 0.47 4.75 2.73
N ALA A 125 1.35 5.68 2.35
CA ALA A 125 2.79 5.46 2.29
C ALA A 125 3.49 6.02 3.52
N GLN A 126 4.60 5.40 3.93
CA GLN A 126 5.68 6.08 4.65
C GLN A 126 6.83 6.31 3.68
N ALA A 127 7.29 7.55 3.57
CA ALA A 127 8.40 7.91 2.69
C ALA A 127 9.31 8.95 3.34
N LEU A 128 10.60 8.92 2.96
CA LEU A 128 11.54 9.99 3.25
C LEU A 128 11.29 11.16 2.30
N VAL A 129 10.92 12.31 2.84
CA VAL A 129 10.77 13.56 2.09
C VAL A 129 11.77 14.56 2.66
N ARG A 130 12.73 14.97 1.81
CA ARG A 130 13.91 15.74 2.22
C ARG A 130 14.72 14.97 3.26
N ASP A 131 14.62 15.34 4.53
CA ASP A 131 15.39 14.81 5.67
C ASP A 131 14.51 14.07 6.69
N LYS A 132 13.19 14.02 6.49
CA LYS A 132 12.24 13.49 7.47
C LYS A 132 11.27 12.49 6.85
N HIS A 133 10.89 11.49 7.63
CA HIS A 133 9.87 10.53 7.22
C HIS A 133 8.48 11.08 7.49
N TYR A 134 7.61 10.96 6.50
CA TYR A 134 6.20 11.34 6.57
C TYR A 134 5.32 10.16 6.20
N TYR A 135 4.14 10.12 6.81
CA TYR A 135 3.01 9.39 6.27
C TYR A 135 2.30 10.26 5.25
N ILE A 136 2.00 9.67 4.10
CA ILE A 136 1.45 10.36 2.94
C ILE A 136 0.18 9.62 2.51
N ASP A 137 -0.93 10.33 2.56
CA ASP A 137 -2.20 9.82 2.05
C ASP A 137 -2.33 10.09 0.54
N SER A 138 -2.62 9.02 -0.18
CA SER A 138 -2.82 9.03 -1.62
C SER A 138 -4.19 9.58 -2.02
N ASP A 139 -5.12 9.75 -1.09
CA ASP A 139 -6.47 10.21 -1.41
C ASP A 139 -6.54 11.75 -1.36
N GLU A 140 -6.01 12.33 -0.29
CA GLU A 140 -6.20 13.74 0.06
C GLU A 140 -4.90 14.56 0.01
N PHE A 141 -3.77 13.98 -0.43
CA PHE A 141 -2.45 14.63 -0.46
C PHE A 141 -2.02 15.19 0.91
N VAL A 142 -2.44 14.52 1.98
CA VAL A 142 -2.14 14.92 3.36
C VAL A 142 -0.81 14.32 3.81
N TYR A 143 0.04 15.15 4.41
CA TYR A 143 1.30 14.75 5.02
C TYR A 143 1.20 14.84 6.53
N LYS A 144 1.54 13.75 7.22
CA LYS A 144 1.74 13.77 8.68
C LYS A 144 3.13 13.28 9.03
N ALA A 145 3.69 13.80 10.11
CA ALA A 145 4.95 13.30 10.63
C ALA A 145 4.85 11.79 10.89
N SER A 146 5.94 11.05 10.68
CA SER A 146 6.01 9.61 10.92
C SER A 146 6.03 9.26 12.43
N THR A 147 5.02 9.71 13.17
CA THR A 147 4.81 9.45 14.61
C THR A 147 3.57 8.61 14.84
N GLU A 148 3.36 8.15 16.07
CA GLU A 148 2.13 7.40 16.41
C GLU A 148 0.88 8.27 16.19
N GLU A 149 0.91 9.53 16.61
CA GLU A 149 -0.18 10.49 16.43
C GLU A 149 -0.44 10.77 14.96
N GLY A 150 0.62 10.91 14.16
CA GLY A 150 0.52 11.10 12.72
C GLY A 150 -0.15 9.92 12.02
N LEU A 151 0.12 8.69 12.45
CA LEU A 151 -0.53 7.50 11.91
C LEU A 151 -2.00 7.37 12.36
N ARG A 152 -2.29 7.74 13.61
CA ARG A 152 -3.66 7.78 14.17
C ARG A 152 -4.57 8.78 13.48
N HIS A 153 -4.00 9.78 12.80
CA HIS A 153 -4.77 10.69 11.97
C HIS A 153 -5.50 9.97 10.83
N PHE A 154 -4.86 8.96 10.22
CA PHE A 154 -5.39 8.27 9.05
C PHE A 154 -6.24 7.05 9.42
N PHE A 155 -5.81 6.28 10.42
CA PHE A 155 -6.41 4.98 10.70
C PHE A 155 -7.06 4.88 12.07
N ALA A 156 -8.25 4.28 12.08
CA ALA A 156 -8.85 3.74 13.29
C ALA A 156 -8.15 2.44 13.72
N GLU A 157 -7.72 1.65 12.73
CA GLU A 157 -7.08 0.35 12.91
C GLU A 157 -6.09 0.10 11.77
N VAL A 158 -4.91 -0.45 12.10
CA VAL A 158 -3.94 -0.91 11.11
C VAL A 158 -4.12 -2.42 10.95
N ASP A 159 -4.23 -2.89 9.72
CA ASP A 159 -4.47 -4.29 9.36
C ASP A 159 -3.28 -4.94 8.64
N GLY A 160 -2.44 -4.15 7.97
CA GLY A 160 -1.26 -4.64 7.26
C GLY A 160 -0.15 -3.61 7.17
N VAL A 161 1.09 -4.07 7.29
CA VAL A 161 2.28 -3.27 7.02
C VAL A 161 3.18 -4.05 6.09
N TYR A 162 3.59 -3.43 4.99
CA TYR A 162 4.47 -4.02 4.00
C TYR A 162 5.69 -3.14 3.83
N ALA A 163 6.87 -3.73 3.93
CA ALA A 163 8.09 -3.08 3.46
C ALA A 163 8.20 -3.25 1.94
N ILE A 164 8.58 -2.17 1.25
CA ILE A 164 8.92 -2.21 -0.17
C ILE A 164 10.43 -2.25 -0.29
N GLU A 165 10.96 -3.38 -0.72
CA GLU A 165 12.40 -3.64 -0.74
C GLU A 165 12.83 -4.11 -2.14
N PRO A 166 14.08 -3.89 -2.55
CA PRO A 166 14.61 -4.53 -3.74
C PRO A 166 14.43 -6.05 -3.66
N SER A 167 14.05 -6.67 -4.77
CA SER A 167 14.02 -8.12 -4.91
C SER A 167 15.47 -8.62 -4.97
N ASN A 168 15.86 -9.51 -4.07
CA ASN A 168 17.12 -10.26 -4.16
C ASN A 168 17.06 -11.33 -5.27
N GLN A 169 16.53 -11.00 -6.45
CA GLN A 169 16.68 -11.85 -7.62
C GLN A 169 18.12 -11.66 -8.09
N SER A 170 19.02 -12.47 -7.52
CA SER A 170 20.31 -12.76 -8.13
C SER A 170 20.06 -13.09 -9.60
N LYS A 171 20.72 -12.35 -10.49
CA LYS A 171 20.75 -12.65 -11.93
C LYS A 171 21.29 -14.05 -12.16
#